data_AF-G0MNE8-F1
#
_entry.id   AF-G0MNE8-F1
#
_cell.length_a   1.000
_cell.length_b   1.000
_cell.length_c   1.000
_cell.angle_alpha   90.00
_cell.angle_beta   90.00
_cell.angle_gamma   90.00
#
_symmetry.space_group_name_H-M   'P 1'
#
loop_
_entity.id
_entity.type
_entity.pdbx_description
1 polymer ?
#
loop_
_entity_poly.entity_id
_entity_poly.type
_entity_poly.pdbx_seq_one_letter_code
_entity_poly.pdbx_strand_id
1 'polypeptide(L)'
;MRSSFSLHLQRLQTSASFLYASHLSPSLPSTSHRLFSTTIGVSARKKMPLLTDSERNDQLSGLKSSGWKLVEGRDAIQKVFLFKDFNEAFGFMTRVGLKAEQMNHHPEWFNVYNKVDITLSTHDCGGLSQNDVKLANFIEAVVKK
;
A
#
# COMPACT_ATOMS: atom_id res chain seq x y z
N MET A 1 -0.07 15.58 42.26
CA MET A 1 0.30 14.29 42.89
C MET A 1 0.69 13.32 41.78
N ARG A 2 1.99 13.07 41.60
CA ARG A 2 2.52 12.16 40.57
C ARG A 2 2.73 10.80 41.23
N SER A 3 2.13 9.74 40.70
CA SER A 3 2.34 8.37 41.15
C SER A 3 2.89 7.54 39.99
N SER A 4 4.20 7.29 40.03
CA SER A 4 4.88 6.32 39.17
C SER A 4 4.64 4.91 39.70
N PHE A 5 4.22 3.99 38.83
CA PHE A 5 4.27 2.56 39.09
C PHE A 5 5.19 1.92 38.05
N SER A 6 6.33 1.42 38.53
CA SER A 6 7.30 0.63 37.76
C SER A 6 7.14 -0.82 38.19
N LEU A 7 6.70 -1.70 37.31
CA LEU A 7 6.60 -3.13 37.56
C LEU A 7 7.78 -3.85 36.90
N HIS A 8 8.59 -4.46 37.76
CA HIS A 8 9.80 -5.22 37.45
C HIS A 8 9.41 -6.69 37.28
N LEU A 9 9.50 -7.23 36.06
CA LEU A 9 9.17 -8.63 35.77
C LEU A 9 10.47 -9.46 35.82
N GLN A 10 10.64 -10.27 36.87
CA GLN A 10 11.73 -11.24 36.98
C GLN A 10 11.38 -12.53 36.24
N ARG A 11 12.29 -12.98 35.38
CA ARG A 11 12.20 -14.18 34.54
C ARG A 11 12.76 -15.37 35.32
N LEU A 12 11.91 -16.32 35.69
CA LEU A 12 12.35 -17.60 36.29
C LEU A 12 12.81 -18.54 35.17
N GLN A 13 14.10 -18.92 35.20
CA GLN A 13 14.65 -20.03 34.44
C GLN A 13 14.52 -21.30 35.30
N THR A 14 13.92 -22.35 34.75
CA THR A 14 14.03 -23.71 35.32
C THR A 14 14.61 -24.63 34.27
N SER A 15 15.83 -25.10 34.55
CA SER A 15 16.54 -26.14 33.82
C SER A 15 15.94 -27.51 34.11
N ALA A 16 15.68 -28.30 33.08
CA ALA A 16 15.45 -29.72 33.20
C ALA A 16 16.47 -30.46 32.34
N SER A 17 17.41 -31.12 33.00
CA SER A 17 18.36 -32.05 32.41
C SER A 17 17.65 -33.37 32.12
N PHE A 18 17.73 -33.89 30.89
CA PHE A 18 17.32 -35.26 30.56
C PHE A 18 18.43 -36.01 29.84
N LEU A 19 18.42 -37.31 30.12
CA LEU A 19 19.52 -38.26 30.05
C LEU A 19 19.90 -38.71 28.63
N TYR A 20 21.14 -39.18 28.57
CA TYR A 20 21.84 -39.87 27.49
C TYR A 20 21.01 -41.02 26.87
N ALA A 21 20.92 -41.05 25.54
CA ALA A 21 20.63 -42.25 24.78
C ALA A 21 21.56 -42.28 23.56
N SER A 22 22.56 -43.16 23.62
CA SER A 22 23.47 -43.49 22.53
C SER A 22 22.72 -44.30 21.46
N HIS A 23 22.49 -43.71 20.29
CA HIS A 23 22.01 -44.42 19.11
C HIS A 23 22.84 -44.05 17.87
N LEU A 24 23.45 -45.10 17.34
CA LEU A 24 24.10 -45.32 16.04
C LEU A 24 23.83 -44.24 14.96
N SER A 25 24.90 -43.62 14.46
CA SER A 25 24.87 -42.79 13.24
C SER A 25 24.70 -43.64 11.98
N PRO A 26 23.70 -43.38 11.12
CA PRO A 26 23.71 -43.86 9.75
C PRO A 26 24.53 -42.91 8.87
N SER A 27 25.43 -43.45 8.05
CA SER A 27 26.19 -42.71 7.04
C SER A 27 25.28 -42.22 5.92
N LEU A 28 25.32 -40.92 5.63
CA LEU A 28 24.59 -40.29 4.53
C LEU A 28 25.17 -40.68 3.15
N PRO A 29 24.34 -40.92 2.13
CA PRO A 29 24.82 -41.02 0.75
C PRO A 29 25.18 -39.62 0.21
N SER A 30 26.39 -39.47 -0.32
CA SER A 30 26.86 -38.27 -1.02
C SER A 30 26.05 -38.04 -2.29
N THR A 31 25.01 -37.20 -2.20
CA THR A 31 24.22 -36.78 -3.35
C THR A 31 24.90 -35.58 -4.00
N SER A 32 25.36 -35.75 -5.24
CA SER A 32 25.92 -34.66 -6.04
C SER A 32 24.79 -33.69 -6.39
N HIS A 33 24.66 -32.60 -5.62
CA HIS A 33 23.69 -31.55 -5.89
C HIS A 33 24.10 -30.79 -7.15
N ARG A 34 23.49 -31.15 -8.27
CA ARG A 34 23.55 -30.37 -9.51
C ARG A 34 22.88 -29.02 -9.24
N LEU A 35 23.68 -27.96 -9.14
CA LEU A 35 23.20 -26.59 -8.99
C LEU A 35 22.42 -26.19 -10.25
N PHE A 36 21.10 -26.29 -10.21
CA PHE A 36 20.25 -25.60 -11.17
C PHE A 36 20.25 -24.12 -10.80
N SER A 37 21.12 -23.36 -11.47
CA SER A 37 21.06 -21.90 -11.47
C SER A 37 19.76 -21.49 -12.19
N THR A 38 18.67 -21.38 -11.44
CA THR A 38 17.47 -20.70 -11.91
C THR A 38 17.76 -19.21 -11.87
N THR A 39 18.36 -18.67 -12.93
CA THR A 39 18.23 -17.25 -13.24
C THR A 39 16.76 -17.00 -13.55
N ILE A 40 15.96 -16.74 -12.51
CA ILE A 40 14.67 -16.11 -12.64
C ILE A 40 14.98 -14.71 -13.18
N GLY A 41 14.80 -14.53 -14.48
CA GLY A 41 14.86 -13.21 -15.09
C GLY A 41 13.77 -12.35 -14.48
N VAL A 42 14.13 -11.46 -13.56
CA VAL A 42 13.23 -10.42 -13.08
C VAL A 42 13.00 -9.48 -14.26
N SER A 43 11.90 -9.68 -14.97
CA SER A 43 11.47 -8.76 -16.03
C SER A 43 11.31 -7.37 -15.44
N ALA A 44 12.10 -6.41 -15.90
CA ALA A 44 12.01 -5.04 -15.44
C ALA A 44 10.59 -4.51 -15.73
N ARG A 45 9.88 -4.06 -14.68
CA ARG A 45 8.57 -3.43 -14.85
C ARG A 45 8.73 -2.22 -15.77
N LYS A 46 8.02 -2.22 -16.89
CA LYS A 46 7.90 -1.05 -17.77
C LYS A 46 7.27 0.08 -16.95
N LYS A 47 8.01 1.17 -16.75
CA LYS A 47 7.49 2.36 -16.06
C LYS A 47 6.27 2.91 -16.81
N MET A 48 5.25 3.32 -16.05
CA MET A 48 4.09 4.01 -16.60
C MET A 48 4.53 5.35 -17.21
N PRO A 49 4.10 5.73 -18.42
CA PRO A 49 4.40 7.07 -18.94
C PRO A 49 3.59 8.15 -18.21
N LEU A 50 4.10 9.39 -18.24
CA LEU A 50 3.34 10.58 -17.88
C LEU A 50 2.18 10.78 -18.88
N LEU A 51 1.07 11.36 -18.41
CA LEU A 51 0.00 11.80 -19.30
C LEU A 51 0.49 12.95 -20.19
N THR A 52 0.20 12.81 -21.48
CA THR A 52 0.36 13.88 -22.48
C THR A 52 -0.66 14.99 -22.27
N ASP A 53 -0.43 16.16 -22.88
CA ASP A 53 -1.36 17.29 -22.78
C ASP A 53 -2.74 16.96 -23.35
N SER A 54 -2.82 16.19 -24.44
CA SER A 54 -4.09 15.73 -25.00
C SER A 54 -4.83 14.83 -24.01
N GLU A 55 -4.16 13.83 -23.43
CA GLU A 55 -4.77 12.94 -22.44
C GLU A 55 -5.21 13.71 -21.19
N ARG A 56 -4.44 14.70 -20.74
CA ARG A 56 -4.82 15.55 -19.60
C ARG A 56 -6.10 16.34 -19.90
N ASN A 57 -6.20 16.93 -21.09
CA ASN A 57 -7.38 17.69 -21.50
C ASN A 57 -8.62 16.80 -21.53
N ASP A 58 -8.49 15.61 -22.11
CA ASP A 58 -9.61 14.67 -22.26
C ASP A 58 -10.01 14.03 -20.93
N GLN A 59 -9.04 13.47 -20.20
CA GLN A 59 -9.30 12.61 -19.06
C GLN A 59 -9.50 13.36 -17.74
N LEU A 60 -8.89 14.54 -17.56
CA LEU A 60 -9.03 15.30 -16.30
C LEU A 60 -10.24 16.22 -16.31
N SER A 61 -10.85 16.50 -17.46
CA SER A 61 -12.01 17.40 -17.58
C SER A 61 -13.20 16.97 -16.70
N GLY A 62 -13.55 15.67 -16.75
CA GLY A 62 -14.60 15.07 -15.93
C GLY A 62 -14.25 15.10 -14.44
N LEU A 63 -13.01 14.73 -14.09
CA LEU A 63 -12.53 14.77 -12.70
C LEU A 63 -12.56 16.18 -12.12
N LYS A 64 -12.16 17.19 -12.90
CA LYS A 64 -12.23 18.61 -12.52
C LYS A 64 -13.66 19.05 -12.27
N SER A 65 -14.59 18.65 -13.13
CA SER A 65 -16.03 18.91 -12.95
C SER A 65 -16.57 18.25 -11.67
N SER A 66 -16.03 17.10 -11.29
CA SER A 66 -16.34 16.43 -10.03
C SER A 66 -15.61 17.02 -8.80
N GLY A 67 -14.80 18.07 -8.96
CA GLY A 67 -14.14 18.78 -7.87
C GLY A 67 -12.69 18.38 -7.58
N TRP A 68 -12.08 17.52 -8.40
CA TRP A 68 -10.63 17.30 -8.35
C TRP A 68 -9.89 18.53 -8.85
N LYS A 69 -8.77 18.85 -8.22
CA LYS A 69 -7.93 20.02 -8.57
C LYS A 69 -6.50 19.58 -8.79
N LEU A 70 -5.76 20.32 -9.62
CA LEU A 70 -4.31 20.16 -9.69
C LEU A 70 -3.68 20.71 -8.41
N VAL A 71 -2.62 20.06 -7.93
CA VAL A 71 -1.83 20.52 -6.80
C VAL A 71 -0.82 21.57 -7.27
N GLU A 72 -0.74 22.70 -6.58
CA GLU A 72 0.24 23.74 -6.91
C GLU A 72 1.67 23.23 -6.64
N GLY A 73 2.57 23.42 -7.61
CA GLY A 73 3.98 23.00 -7.47
C GLY A 73 4.22 21.49 -7.54
N ARG A 74 3.21 20.67 -7.84
CA ARG A 74 3.34 19.21 -7.97
C ARG A 74 2.44 18.65 -9.05
N ASP A 75 2.96 17.75 -9.88
CA ASP A 75 2.15 17.07 -10.89
C ASP A 75 1.28 15.97 -10.26
N ALA A 76 0.18 16.40 -9.68
CA ALA A 76 -0.76 15.59 -8.90
C ALA A 76 -2.17 16.17 -8.99
N ILE A 77 -3.17 15.34 -8.68
CA ILE A 77 -4.55 15.78 -8.46
C ILE A 77 -4.97 15.52 -7.02
N GLN A 78 -5.80 16.41 -6.48
CA GLN A 78 -6.31 16.32 -5.11
C GLN A 78 -7.82 16.56 -5.06
N LYS A 79 -8.49 15.85 -4.14
CA LYS A 79 -9.88 16.13 -3.76
C LYS A 79 -10.13 15.81 -2.29
N VAL A 80 -10.95 16.65 -1.66
CA VAL A 80 -11.47 16.44 -0.31
C VAL A 80 -12.88 15.86 -0.40
N PHE A 81 -13.11 14.78 0.34
CA PHE A 81 -14.38 14.12 0.50
C PHE A 81 -14.92 14.33 1.92
N LEU A 82 -16.21 14.61 2.03
CA LEU A 82 -16.93 14.76 3.30
C LEU A 82 -18.05 13.72 3.37
N PHE A 83 -18.09 12.99 4.47
CA PHE A 83 -19.05 11.93 4.77
C PHE A 83 -19.93 12.32 5.96
N LYS A 84 -20.93 11.50 6.30
CA LYS A 84 -21.76 11.75 7.48
C LYS A 84 -20.98 11.55 8.78
N ASP A 85 -20.19 10.50 8.87
CA ASP A 85 -19.42 10.11 10.04
C ASP A 85 -18.15 9.33 9.66
N PHE A 86 -17.42 8.86 10.67
CA PHE A 86 -16.21 8.05 10.47
C PHE A 86 -16.50 6.66 9.88
N ASN A 87 -17.66 6.06 10.16
CA ASN A 87 -17.98 4.72 9.66
C ASN A 87 -18.13 4.73 8.13
N GLU A 88 -18.86 5.72 7.61
CA GLU A 88 -18.98 5.92 6.16
C GLU A 88 -17.63 6.23 5.51
N ALA A 89 -16.84 7.15 6.11
CA ALA A 89 -15.52 7.52 5.61
C ALA A 89 -14.57 6.31 5.53
N PHE A 90 -14.49 5.52 6.60
CA PHE A 90 -13.60 4.37 6.66
C PHE A 90 -14.07 3.21 5.77
N GLY A 91 -15.39 3.03 5.62
CA GLY A 91 -15.96 2.10 4.64
C GLY A 91 -15.61 2.48 3.20
N PHE A 92 -15.66 3.77 2.87
CA PHE A 92 -15.16 4.30 1.60
C PHE A 92 -13.66 4.04 1.42
N MET A 93 -12.84 4.40 2.42
CA MET A 93 -11.39 4.19 2.39
C MET A 93 -11.02 2.72 2.19
N THR A 94 -11.73 1.79 2.83
CA THR A 94 -11.50 0.35 2.67
C THR A 94 -11.66 -0.10 1.22
N ARG A 95 -12.73 0.36 0.54
CA ARG A 95 -12.95 0.05 -0.89
C ARG A 95 -11.84 0.59 -1.78
N VAL A 96 -11.39 1.82 -1.50
CA VAL A 96 -10.27 2.46 -2.22
C VAL A 96 -8.96 1.70 -1.99
N GLY A 97 -8.67 1.30 -0.74
CA GLY A 97 -7.49 0.51 -0.40
C GLY A 97 -7.43 -0.84 -1.12
N LEU A 98 -8.55 -1.56 -1.18
CA LEU A 98 -8.63 -2.82 -1.93
C LEU A 98 -8.37 -2.62 -3.42
N LYS A 99 -8.87 -1.51 -4.00
CA LYS A 99 -8.61 -1.19 -5.40
C LYS A 99 -7.16 -0.80 -5.65
N ALA A 100 -6.58 -0.03 -4.73
CA ALA A 100 -5.18 0.39 -4.78
C ALA A 100 -4.25 -0.83 -4.81
N GLU A 101 -4.49 -1.83 -3.96
CA GLU A 101 -3.75 -3.10 -3.97
C GLU A 101 -3.90 -3.85 -5.30
N GLN A 102 -5.12 -3.97 -5.82
CA GLN A 102 -5.37 -4.61 -7.11
C GLN A 102 -4.60 -3.92 -8.26
N MET A 103 -4.50 -2.59 -8.21
CA MET A 103 -3.81 -1.78 -9.21
C MET A 103 -2.30 -1.68 -8.97
N ASN A 104 -1.82 -2.09 -7.80
CA ASN A 104 -0.51 -1.72 -7.27
C ASN A 104 -0.23 -0.21 -7.45
N HIS A 105 -1.21 0.60 -7.06
CA HIS A 105 -1.16 2.06 -7.15
C HIS A 105 -1.88 2.68 -5.97
N HIS A 106 -1.13 3.33 -5.09
CA HIS A 106 -1.62 3.74 -3.78
C HIS A 106 -1.87 5.26 -3.72
N PRO A 107 -2.97 5.71 -3.08
CA PRO A 107 -3.17 7.12 -2.84
C PRO A 107 -2.28 7.64 -1.72
N GLU A 108 -1.96 8.92 -1.75
CA GLU A 108 -1.62 9.67 -0.55
C GLU A 108 -2.91 10.22 0.05
N TRP A 109 -3.14 10.00 1.34
CA TRP A 109 -4.36 10.51 1.97
C TRP A 109 -4.19 10.93 3.42
N PHE A 110 -5.10 11.78 3.87
CA PHE A 110 -5.25 12.19 5.26
C PHE A 110 -6.72 12.08 5.67
N ASN A 111 -6.99 11.44 6.79
CA ASN A 111 -8.34 11.28 7.32
C ASN A 111 -8.45 11.84 8.74
N VAL A 112 -9.50 12.64 8.97
CA VAL A 112 -9.94 13.06 10.31
C VAL A 112 -11.44 12.92 10.36
N TYR A 113 -11.92 11.98 11.17
CA TYR A 113 -13.34 11.67 11.33
C TYR A 113 -14.03 11.46 9.96
N ASN A 114 -14.96 12.32 9.58
CA ASN A 114 -15.75 12.22 8.36
C ASN A 114 -15.12 12.90 7.13
N LYS A 115 -13.89 13.42 7.24
CA LYS A 115 -13.17 14.07 6.13
C LYS A 115 -12.05 13.17 5.64
N VAL A 116 -11.97 12.95 4.32
CA VAL A 116 -10.86 12.25 3.66
C VAL A 116 -10.29 13.14 2.57
N ASP A 117 -9.03 13.53 2.70
CA ASP A 117 -8.27 14.28 1.71
C ASP A 117 -7.40 13.31 0.92
N ILE A 118 -7.55 13.25 -0.40
CA ILE A 118 -6.83 12.31 -1.27
C ILE A 118 -6.03 13.10 -2.30
N THR A 119 -4.74 12.78 -2.41
CA THR A 119 -3.82 13.21 -3.46
C THR A 119 -3.33 12.00 -4.28
N LEU A 120 -3.34 12.12 -5.61
CA LEU A 120 -2.90 11.08 -6.54
C LEU A 120 -1.79 11.61 -7.46
N SER A 121 -0.71 10.84 -7.54
CA SER A 121 0.41 11.02 -8.46
C SER A 121 1.17 9.69 -8.57
N THR A 122 1.79 9.41 -9.70
CA THR A 122 2.55 8.19 -9.91
C THR A 122 4.03 8.41 -9.65
N HIS A 123 4.54 7.84 -8.54
CA HIS A 123 5.95 8.00 -8.15
C HIS A 123 6.95 7.49 -9.20
N ASP A 124 6.65 6.38 -9.89
CA ASP A 124 7.57 5.76 -10.85
C ASP A 124 7.95 6.68 -12.03
N CYS A 125 7.02 7.55 -12.42
CA CYS A 125 7.20 8.54 -13.50
C CYS A 125 7.24 10.00 -13.01
N GLY A 126 7.13 10.23 -11.70
CA GLY A 126 7.25 11.56 -11.10
C GLY A 126 6.10 12.51 -11.41
N GLY A 127 4.90 11.99 -11.72
CA GLY A 127 3.76 12.84 -12.08
C GLY A 127 2.50 12.05 -12.41
N LEU A 128 1.53 12.72 -13.04
CA LEU A 128 0.25 12.12 -13.38
C LEU A 128 0.41 11.08 -14.49
N SER A 129 -0.17 9.90 -14.25
CA SER A 129 -0.24 8.82 -15.22
C SER A 129 -1.67 8.30 -15.37
N GLN A 130 -1.84 7.33 -16.27
CA GLN A 130 -3.13 6.65 -16.45
C GLN A 130 -3.63 5.96 -15.17
N ASN A 131 -2.73 5.56 -14.26
CA ASN A 131 -3.12 4.95 -12.99
C ASN A 131 -3.84 5.93 -12.06
N ASP A 132 -3.38 7.18 -12.01
CA ASP A 132 -4.02 8.23 -11.21
C ASP A 132 -5.44 8.49 -11.68
N VAL A 133 -5.64 8.60 -12.99
CA VAL A 133 -6.96 8.76 -13.61
C VAL A 133 -7.87 7.57 -13.30
N LYS A 134 -7.37 6.34 -13.45
CA LYS A 134 -8.14 5.12 -13.19
C LYS A 134 -8.57 5.03 -11.73
N LEU A 135 -7.67 5.34 -10.80
CA LEU A 135 -7.98 5.30 -9.37
C LEU A 135 -8.92 6.44 -8.98
N ALA A 136 -8.74 7.65 -9.51
CA ALA A 136 -9.65 8.78 -9.29
C ALA A 136 -11.08 8.46 -9.78
N ASN A 137 -11.22 7.89 -10.98
CA ASN A 137 -12.52 7.47 -11.50
C ASN A 137 -13.17 6.38 -10.65
N PHE A 138 -12.39 5.43 -10.15
CA PHE A 138 -12.91 4.44 -9.19
C PHE A 138 -13.37 5.09 -7.89
N ILE A 139 -12.58 6.03 -7.35
CA ILE A 139 -12.92 6.80 -6.15
C ILE A 139 -14.27 7.51 -6.35
N GLU A 140 -14.47 8.18 -7.49
CA GLU A 140 -15.75 8.82 -7.82
C GLU A 140 -16.90 7.82 -7.91
N ALA A 141 -16.66 6.61 -8.42
CA ALA A 141 -17.68 5.57 -8.49
C ALA A 141 -18.08 5.03 -7.11
N VAL A 142 -17.16 5.03 -6.12
CA VAL A 142 -17.42 4.47 -4.78
C VAL A 142 -17.79 5.51 -3.73
N VAL A 143 -17.59 6.80 -4.00
CA VAL A 143 -17.97 7.89 -3.08
C VAL A 143 -19.50 8.11 -3.04
N LYS A 144 -20.26 7.54 -3.99
CA LYS A 144 -21.72 7.63 -4.02
C LYS A 144 -22.39 6.30 -4.40
N LYS A 145 -22.84 5.59 -3.36
CA LYS A 145 -24.17 5.00 -3.24
C LYS A 145 -24.62 5.13 -1.79
#